data_AF-W7YGC1-F1
#
_entry.id   AF-W7YGC1-F1
#
_cell.length_a   1.000
_cell.length_b   1.000
_cell.length_c   1.000
_cell.angle_alpha   90.00
_cell.angle_beta   90.00
_cell.angle_gamma   90.00
#
_symmetry.space_group_name_H-M   'P 1'
#
loop_
_entity.id
_entity.type
_entity.pdbx_description
1 polymer ?
#
loop_
_entity_poly.entity_id
_entity_poly.type
_entity_poly.pdbx_seq_one_letter_code
_entity_poly.pdbx_strand_id
1 'polypeptide(L)'
;MSLLTVENVSHNFGGRTLFNDVSFRLLAGEHIGLVGANGVGKSTLMNILTGKLLKDSGKVEWTPRVRYGYLDQHTLLTPGKTIRDVLKDAFLPMLELEKELMVITDKMGEALQKNSKFYWRRWAISRNSWIWAIFI
;
A
#
# COMPACT_ATOMS: atom_id res chain seq x y z
N MET A 1 -14.70 1.92 12.95
CA MET A 1 -13.32 2.41 13.20
C MET A 1 -13.16 3.71 12.44
N SER A 2 -12.66 4.78 13.07
CA SER A 2 -12.30 6.01 12.33
C SER A 2 -11.06 5.73 11.49
N LEU A 3 -11.04 6.19 10.24
CA LEU A 3 -9.87 6.12 9.35
C LEU A 3 -9.12 7.45 9.30
N LEU A 4 -9.88 8.56 9.30
CA LEU A 4 -9.36 9.92 9.26
C LEU A 4 -10.16 10.78 10.24
N THR A 5 -9.45 11.55 11.06
CA THR A 5 -10.03 12.52 11.99
C THR A 5 -9.50 13.91 11.66
N VAL A 6 -10.41 14.86 11.48
CA VAL A 6 -10.13 16.26 11.17
C VAL A 6 -10.79 17.11 12.26
N GLU A 7 -10.01 17.95 12.92
CA GLU A 7 -10.46 18.75 14.06
C GLU A 7 -10.01 20.20 13.91
N ASN A 8 -11.00 21.11 13.86
CA ASN A 8 -10.87 22.56 13.88
C ASN A 8 -9.86 23.08 12.84
N VAL A 9 -9.88 22.49 11.64
CA VAL A 9 -8.95 22.85 10.58
C VAL A 9 -9.42 24.12 9.89
N SER A 10 -8.55 25.12 9.87
CA SER A 10 -8.74 26.37 9.15
C SER A 10 -7.58 26.63 8.20
N HIS A 11 -7.86 27.31 7.10
CA HIS A 11 -6.83 27.71 6.16
C HIS A 11 -7.20 28.98 5.39
N ASN A 12 -6.22 29.88 5.29
CA ASN A 12 -6.29 31.14 4.59
C ASN A 12 -5.38 31.13 3.37
N PHE A 13 -5.86 31.66 2.25
CA PHE A 13 -5.08 31.78 1.02
C PHE A 13 -5.11 33.24 0.54
N GLY A 14 -3.93 33.88 0.50
CA GLY A 14 -3.79 35.25 -0.02
C GLY A 14 -4.66 36.29 0.70
N GLY A 15 -4.85 36.15 2.01
CA GLY A 15 -5.70 37.05 2.81
C GLY A 15 -7.20 36.74 2.77
N ARG A 16 -7.62 35.71 2.02
CA ARG A 16 -9.00 35.21 2.01
C ARG A 16 -9.09 33.92 2.81
N THR A 17 -10.03 33.83 3.75
CA THR A 17 -10.37 32.58 4.42
C THR A 17 -11.11 31.66 3.45
N LEU A 18 -10.56 30.46 3.22
CA LEU A 18 -11.21 29.45 2.38
C LEU A 18 -12.22 28.64 3.20
N PHE A 19 -11.80 28.20 4.39
CA PHE A 19 -12.65 27.52 5.36
C PHE A 19 -12.11 27.76 6.77
N ASN A 20 -13.03 27.75 7.74
CA ASN A 20 -12.74 27.97 9.14
C ASN A 20 -13.42 26.88 10.00
N ASP A 21 -12.68 26.34 10.96
CA ASP A 21 -13.14 25.38 11.97
C ASP A 21 -13.82 24.12 11.38
N VAL A 22 -13.21 23.54 10.34
CA VAL A 22 -13.71 22.30 9.73
C VAL A 22 -13.38 21.12 10.63
N SER A 23 -14.41 20.41 11.07
CA SER A 23 -14.30 19.20 11.91
C SER A 23 -15.17 18.08 11.36
N PHE A 24 -14.56 16.94 11.05
CA PHE A 24 -15.28 15.73 10.64
C PHE A 24 -14.43 14.47 10.86
N ARG A 25 -15.08 13.32 10.80
CA ARG A 25 -14.41 12.01 10.82
C ARG A 25 -14.90 11.18 9.65
N LEU A 26 -14.02 10.38 9.07
CA LEU A 26 -14.34 9.39 8.07
C LEU A 26 -14.24 8.01 8.73
N LEU A 27 -15.35 7.28 8.79
CA LEU A 27 -15.38 5.92 9.32
C LEU A 27 -15.11 4.90 8.20
N ALA A 28 -14.64 3.72 8.59
CA ALA A 28 -14.47 2.62 7.66
C ALA A 28 -15.80 2.21 7.01
N GLY A 29 -15.81 2.13 5.68
CA GLY A 29 -17.00 1.82 4.87
C GLY A 29 -17.86 3.03 4.49
N GLU A 30 -17.52 4.23 4.98
CA GLU A 30 -18.22 5.45 4.58
C GLU A 30 -17.66 6.04 3.29
N HIS A 31 -18.57 6.67 2.54
CA HIS A 31 -18.23 7.50 1.40
C HIS A 31 -18.62 8.94 1.71
N ILE A 32 -17.66 9.86 1.63
CA ILE A 32 -17.88 11.29 1.86
C ILE A 32 -17.67 12.03 0.53
N GLY A 33 -18.65 12.86 0.16
CA GLY A 33 -18.58 13.77 -0.97
C GLY A 33 -18.31 15.20 -0.51
N LEU A 34 -17.27 15.83 -1.06
CA LEU A 34 -17.00 17.25 -0.83
C LEU A 34 -17.60 18.09 -1.96
N VAL A 35 -18.63 18.88 -1.64
CA VAL A 35 -19.36 19.72 -2.60
C VAL A 35 -19.22 21.21 -2.27
N GLY A 36 -19.35 22.06 -3.28
CA GLY A 36 -19.28 23.51 -3.13
C GLY A 36 -18.91 24.21 -4.45
N ALA A 37 -18.98 25.54 -4.48
CA ALA A 37 -18.61 26.31 -5.66
C ALA A 37 -17.12 26.18 -6.03
N ASN A 38 -16.75 26.56 -7.25
CA ASN A 38 -15.35 26.64 -7.64
C ASN A 38 -14.64 27.74 -6.82
N GLY A 39 -13.41 27.45 -6.37
CA GLY A 39 -12.62 28.39 -5.57
C GLY A 39 -12.96 28.43 -4.07
N VAL A 40 -13.89 27.61 -3.57
CA VAL A 40 -14.20 27.52 -2.13
C VAL A 40 -13.15 26.75 -1.32
N GLY A 41 -12.10 26.24 -1.97
CA GLY A 41 -11.00 25.54 -1.29
C GLY A 41 -11.12 24.02 -1.23
N LYS A 42 -11.94 23.38 -2.08
CA LYS A 42 -12.06 21.90 -2.12
C LYS A 42 -10.72 21.20 -2.38
N SER A 43 -10.04 21.60 -3.46
CA SER A 43 -8.72 21.06 -3.79
C SER A 43 -7.69 21.39 -2.71
N THR A 44 -7.81 22.56 -2.08
CA THR A 44 -6.96 22.96 -0.96
C THR A 44 -7.16 22.06 0.26
N LEU A 45 -8.41 21.75 0.62
CA LEU A 45 -8.72 20.80 1.69
C LEU A 45 -8.15 19.42 1.37
N MET A 46 -8.34 18.91 0.14
CA MET A 46 -7.76 17.63 -0.28
C MET A 46 -6.22 17.61 -0.16
N ASN A 47 -5.55 18.71 -0.51
CA ASN A 47 -4.10 18.83 -0.36
C ASN A 47 -3.67 18.84 1.12
N ILE A 48 -4.44 19.45 2.00
CA ILE A 48 -4.20 19.42 3.45
C ILE A 48 -4.39 18.00 4.00
N LEU A 49 -5.47 17.32 3.62
CA LEU A 49 -5.77 15.96 4.08
C LEU A 49 -4.70 14.95 3.63
N THR A 50 -4.10 15.18 2.46
CA THR A 50 -3.05 14.31 1.90
C THR A 50 -1.63 14.73 2.32
N GLY A 51 -1.49 15.82 3.08
CA GLY A 51 -0.20 16.32 3.55
C GLY A 51 0.62 17.09 2.51
N LYS A 52 0.05 17.36 1.31
CA LYS A 52 0.69 18.19 0.27
C LYS A 52 0.73 19.67 0.63
N LEU A 53 -0.18 20.12 1.48
CA LEU A 53 -0.26 21.49 1.96
C LEU A 53 -0.37 21.51 3.48
N LEU A 54 0.30 22.48 4.12
CA LEU A 54 0.19 22.68 5.56
C LEU A 54 -1.12 23.42 5.88
N LYS A 55 -1.77 22.99 6.96
CA LYS A 55 -2.89 23.73 7.57
C LYS A 55 -2.36 24.86 8.43
N ASP A 56 -3.17 25.90 8.62
CA ASP A 56 -2.82 27.03 9.48
C ASP A 56 -3.12 26.70 10.95
N SER A 57 -4.24 26.02 11.19
CA SER A 57 -4.68 25.58 12.51
C SER A 57 -5.36 24.21 12.46
N GLY A 58 -5.58 23.63 13.63
CA GLY A 58 -6.29 22.37 13.79
C GLY A 58 -5.42 21.13 13.56
N LYS A 59 -6.08 19.99 13.47
CA LYS A 59 -5.46 18.67 13.45
C LYS A 59 -6.04 17.81 12.34
N VAL A 60 -5.17 17.08 11.65
CA VAL A 60 -5.52 16.07 10.65
C VAL A 60 -4.74 14.81 10.99
N GLU A 61 -5.44 13.74 11.32
CA GLU A 61 -4.84 12.47 11.72
C GLU A 61 -5.44 11.32 10.93
N TRP A 62 -4.57 10.63 10.19
CA TRP A 62 -4.85 9.31 9.67
C TRP A 62 -4.60 8.28 10.76
N THR A 63 -5.46 7.27 10.82
CA THR A 63 -5.28 6.16 11.74
C THR A 63 -3.98 5.41 11.43
N PRO A 64 -3.18 5.04 12.44
CA PRO A 64 -1.92 4.34 12.21
C PRO A 64 -2.09 3.11 11.33
N ARG A 65 -1.12 2.89 10.44
CA ARG A 65 -1.09 1.76 9.46
C ARG A 65 -2.16 1.79 8.37
N VAL A 66 -2.97 2.85 8.28
CA VAL A 66 -3.82 3.06 7.09
C VAL A 66 -2.95 3.50 5.91
N ARG A 67 -3.22 2.91 4.73
CA ARG A 67 -2.68 3.39 3.46
C ARG A 67 -3.79 4.12 2.71
N TYR A 68 -3.50 5.30 2.19
CA TYR A 68 -4.42 6.08 1.36
C TYR A 68 -3.78 6.38 0.00
N GLY A 69 -4.61 6.44 -1.03
CA GLY A 69 -4.22 6.88 -2.37
C GLY A 69 -4.88 8.21 -2.69
N TYR A 70 -4.19 9.08 -3.43
CA TYR A 70 -4.72 10.36 -3.90
C TYR A 70 -4.60 10.44 -5.42
N LEU A 71 -5.73 10.63 -6.09
CA LEU A 71 -5.78 10.89 -7.52
C LEU A 71 -5.93 12.40 -7.74
N ASP A 72 -4.92 12.99 -8.38
CA ASP A 72 -4.92 14.42 -8.67
C ASP A 72 -5.83 14.74 -9.87
N GLN A 73 -6.51 15.89 -9.82
CA GLN A 73 -7.31 16.39 -10.94
C GLN A 73 -6.47 16.67 -12.18
N HIS A 74 -5.21 17.09 -12.00
CA HIS A 74 -4.25 17.33 -13.08
C HIS A 74 -3.16 16.27 -13.05
N THR A 75 -3.55 15.01 -13.23
CA THR A 75 -2.57 13.92 -13.34
C THR A 75 -1.62 14.18 -14.50
N LEU A 76 -0.34 14.39 -14.19
CA LEU A 76 0.72 14.54 -15.17
C LEU A 76 1.02 13.17 -15.79
N LEU A 77 0.58 12.97 -17.03
CA LEU A 77 0.88 11.76 -17.79
C LEU A 77 2.29 11.88 -18.38
N THR A 78 3.14 10.89 -18.12
CA THR A 78 4.46 10.82 -18.75
C THR A 78 4.32 10.40 -20.21
N PRO A 79 4.85 11.18 -21.18
CA PRO A 79 4.86 10.77 -22.58
C PRO A 79 5.50 9.40 -22.75
N GLY A 80 4.86 8.51 -23.51
CA GLY A 80 5.35 7.15 -23.76
C GLY A 80 4.90 6.09 -22.74
N LYS A 81 4.26 6.45 -21.62
CA LYS A 81 3.57 5.49 -20.75
C LYS A 81 2.17 5.21 -21.27
N THR A 82 1.76 3.93 -21.26
CA THR A 82 0.37 3.58 -21.55
C THR A 82 -0.51 3.85 -20.33
N ILE A 83 -1.83 3.97 -20.53
CA ILE A 83 -2.80 4.09 -19.42
C ILE A 83 -2.67 2.89 -18.46
N ARG A 84 -2.42 1.70 -19.01
CA ARG A 84 -2.22 0.48 -18.21
C ARG A 84 -1.01 0.62 -17.29
N ASP A 85 0.08 1.21 -17.77
CA ASP A 85 1.29 1.40 -16.97
C ASP A 85 1.06 2.42 -15.85
N VAL A 86 0.37 3.52 -16.15
CA VAL A 86 -0.01 4.53 -15.15
C VAL A 86 -0.91 3.93 -14.06
N LEU A 87 -1.87 3.07 -14.43
CA LEU A 87 -2.72 2.39 -13.45
C LEU A 87 -1.93 1.36 -12.62
N LYS A 88 -0.95 0.67 -13.21
CA LYS A 88 -0.06 -0.24 -12.49
C LYS A 88 0.83 0.49 -11.48
N ASP A 89 1.22 1.74 -11.76
CA ASP A 89 2.05 2.53 -10.86
C ASP A 89 1.43 2.64 -9.45
N ALA A 90 0.09 2.71 -9.36
CA ALA A 90 -0.64 2.74 -8.08
C ALA A 90 -0.51 1.45 -7.25
N PHE A 91 -0.15 0.32 -7.89
CA PHE A 91 -0.02 -0.99 -7.26
C PHE A 91 1.44 -1.48 -7.20
N LEU A 92 2.43 -0.63 -7.54
CA LEU A 92 3.84 -1.04 -7.59
C LEU A 92 4.33 -1.79 -6.35
N PRO A 93 4.05 -1.33 -5.10
CA PRO A 93 4.51 -2.06 -3.93
C PRO A 93 3.96 -3.50 -3.86
N MET A 94 2.73 -3.71 -4.32
CA MET A 94 2.10 -5.02 -4.34
C MET A 94 2.67 -5.90 -5.46
N LEU A 95 2.91 -5.32 -6.64
CA LEU A 95 3.51 -6.01 -7.78
C LEU A 95 4.98 -6.40 -7.53
N GLU A 96 5.72 -5.58 -6.77
CA GLU A 96 7.09 -5.88 -6.34
C GLU A 96 7.12 -7.05 -5.35
N LEU A 97 6.23 -7.02 -4.35
CA LEU A 97 6.04 -8.15 -3.42
C LEU A 97 5.69 -9.45 -4.15
N GLU A 98 4.81 -9.39 -5.14
CA GLU A 98 4.45 -10.56 -5.95
C GLU A 98 5.67 -11.13 -6.71
N LYS A 99 6.49 -10.26 -7.31
CA LYS A 99 7.73 -10.69 -7.97
C LYS A 99 8.71 -11.34 -7.00
N GLU A 100 8.88 -10.77 -5.81
CA GLU A 100 9.74 -11.35 -4.78
C GLU A 100 9.26 -12.74 -4.36
N LEU A 101 7.95 -12.91 -4.17
CA LEU A 101 7.35 -14.21 -3.88
C LEU A 101 7.65 -15.22 -4.99
N MET A 102 7.46 -14.84 -6.26
CA MET A 102 7.77 -15.72 -7.39
C MET A 102 9.24 -16.17 -7.40
N VAL A 103 10.18 -15.24 -7.17
CA VAL A 103 11.62 -15.57 -7.09
C VAL A 103 11.91 -16.53 -5.95
N ILE A 104 11.29 -16.34 -4.78
CA ILE A 104 11.46 -17.24 -3.64
C ILE A 104 10.89 -18.63 -3.98
N THR A 105 9.70 -18.70 -4.59
CA THR A 105 9.08 -19.97 -4.96
C THR A 105 9.91 -20.76 -5.97
N ASP A 106 10.53 -20.08 -6.93
CA ASP A 106 11.39 -20.71 -7.94
C ASP A 106 12.65 -21.31 -7.30
N LYS A 107 13.32 -20.51 -6.44
CA LYS A 107 14.48 -20.99 -5.66
C LYS A 107 14.13 -22.18 -4.76
N MET A 108 12.95 -22.19 -4.15
CA MET A 108 12.47 -23.32 -3.36
C MET A 108 12.23 -24.56 -4.23
N GLY A 109 11.66 -24.39 -5.43
CA GLY A 109 11.48 -25.47 -6.40
C GLY A 109 12.81 -26.10 -6.84
N GLU A 110 13.80 -25.29 -7.20
CA GLU A 110 15.13 -25.76 -7.55
C GLU A 110 15.84 -26.49 -6.40
N ALA A 111 15.70 -25.97 -5.17
CA ALA A 111 16.30 -26.57 -3.98
C ALA A 111 15.66 -27.93 -3.66
N LEU A 112 14.33 -28.06 -3.78
CA LEU A 112 13.61 -29.33 -3.61
C LEU A 112 14.02 -30.35 -4.69
N GLN A 113 14.20 -29.92 -5.93
CA GLN A 113 14.62 -30.81 -7.01
C GLN A 113 16.08 -31.28 -6.85
N LYS A 114 16.99 -30.41 -6.39
CA LYS A 114 18.38 -30.77 -6.05
C LYS A 114 18.48 -31.71 -4.85
N ASN A 115 17.65 -31.50 -3.80
CA ASN A 115 17.61 -32.39 -2.64
C ASN A 115 16.88 -33.72 -2.91
N SER A 116 16.03 -33.81 -3.94
CA SER A 116 15.37 -35.08 -4.32
C SER A 116 16.35 -36.18 -4.79
N LYS A 117 17.59 -35.82 -5.15
CA LYS A 117 18.64 -36.78 -5.54
C LYS A 117 19.49 -37.30 -4.36
N PHE A 118 19.20 -36.92 -3.12
CA PHE A 118 20.14 -37.13 -2.01
C PHE A 118 19.59 -37.86 -0.80
N TYR A 119 18.93 -39.02 -0.95
CA TYR A 119 18.78 -39.97 0.19
C TYR A 119 18.84 -41.44 -0.26
N TRP A 120 20.01 -41.87 -0.74
CA TRP A 120 20.43 -43.28 -0.68
C TRP A 120 21.85 -43.37 -0.13
N ARG A 121 22.07 -42.99 1.14
CA ARG A 121 23.33 -43.36 1.82
C ARG A 121 23.20 -44.77 2.36
N ARG A 122 23.88 -45.71 1.70
CA ARG A 122 24.08 -47.08 2.18
C ARG A 122 24.91 -47.02 3.47
N TRP A 123 24.25 -47.10 4.62
CA TRP A 123 24.92 -47.35 5.89
C TRP A 123 25.23 -48.84 5.97
N ALA A 124 26.50 -49.21 5.77
CA ALA A 124 26.97 -50.55 6.10
C ALA A 124 27.34 -50.57 7.58
N ILE A 125 26.37 -50.87 8.46
CA ILE A 125 26.72 -51.43 9.79
C ILE A 125 26.93 -52.92 9.58
N SER A 126 28.20 -53.33 9.70
CA SER A 126 28.67 -54.64 10.14
C SER A 126 27.67 -55.81 10.04
N ARG A 127 27.93 -56.69 9.06
CA ARG A 127 27.61 -58.14 8.98
C ARG A 127 26.33 -58.58 9.72
N ASN A 128 25.28 -58.86 8.94
CA ASN A 128 24.11 -59.74 9.21
C ASN A 128 22.72 -59.17 9.58
N SER A 129 22.36 -57.93 9.26
CA SER A 129 20.92 -57.61 9.15
C SER A 129 20.60 -56.44 8.21
N TRP A 130 19.68 -56.65 7.28
CA TRP A 130 19.18 -55.64 6.34
C TRP A 130 17.80 -55.17 6.81
N ILE A 131 17.72 -53.95 7.36
CA ILE A 131 16.43 -53.33 7.67
C ILE A 131 16.20 -52.22 6.66
N TRP A 132 15.15 -52.37 5.85
CA TRP A 132 14.64 -51.31 4.98
C TRP A 132 13.69 -50.44 5.80
N ALA A 133 14.09 -49.20 6.11
CA ALA A 133 13.18 -48.20 6.66
C ALA A 133 12.91 -47.16 5.56
N ILE A 134 11.68 -47.14 5.06
CA ILE A 134 11.14 -46.06 4.24
C ILE A 134 10.80 -44.92 5.21
N PHE A 135 11.49 -43.79 5.11
CA PHE A 135 11.01 -42.54 5.68
C PHE A 135 10.32 -41.76 4.55
N ILE A 136 9.01 -41.59 4.70
CA ILE A 136 8.15 -40.70 3.88
C ILE A 136 8.30 -39.29 4.43
#